data_AF-A0A2N4UAT9-F1
#
_entry.id   AF-A0A2N4UAT9-F1
#
_cell.length_a   1.000
_cell.length_b   1.000
_cell.length_c   1.000
_cell.angle_alpha   90.00
_cell.angle_beta   90.00
_cell.angle_gamma   90.00
#
_symmetry.space_group_name_H-M   'P 1'
#
loop_
_entity.id
_entity.type
_entity.pdbx_description
1 polymer ?
#
loop_
_entity_poly.entity_id
_entity_poly.type
_entity_poly.pdbx_seq_one_letter_code
_entity_poly.pdbx_strand_id
1 'polypeptide(L)'
;MTQKGYIPEVLDTPRMPRAPRVELPQNSCDTHCHVFGPYEQYPLQQPSSYAPPDAPAPRYLQMLDTVGMTRGVLVQPAPYGTDSSALVDAIAVRKHALRGVAVASADASVDELQRLHKAGIRGLRFVEARDPKGNLFAGSVGFETIDILAPAMRQAGLHVQMWGPYDTYLNHLERLADLDLPLVIDHMASLVPARGVEDPIFKLVCKLLKRGKLWMKLSVCRVSRNSPDYADVRPFHDALLSANVDRLLWGSDWPYVRMGESAPDVGELVELAYEWMGDEQTRKKIWVDNPQMLYGFESTRG
;
A
#
# COMPACT_ATOMS: atom_id res chain seq x y z
N MET A 1 18.11 2.53 -24.29
CA MET A 1 19.29 2.82 -23.45
C MET A 1 18.80 2.86 -22.03
N THR A 2 19.12 1.86 -21.20
CA THR A 2 18.78 1.87 -19.77
C THR A 2 19.53 3.04 -19.15
N GLN A 3 18.79 4.04 -18.65
CA GLN A 3 19.38 5.12 -17.89
C GLN A 3 20.11 4.48 -16.70
N LYS A 4 21.42 4.75 -16.55
CA LYS A 4 22.18 4.24 -15.42
C LYS A 4 21.56 4.85 -14.16
N GLY A 5 21.14 4.01 -13.21
CA GLY A 5 20.56 4.48 -11.95
C GLY A 5 21.48 5.47 -11.23
N TYR A 6 20.91 6.28 -10.34
CA TYR A 6 21.63 7.32 -9.60
C TYR A 6 21.48 7.16 -8.09
N ILE A 7 22.51 7.60 -7.36
CA ILE A 7 22.49 7.74 -5.89
C ILE A 7 22.01 9.15 -5.57
N PRO A 8 20.94 9.33 -4.78
CA PRO A 8 20.48 10.67 -4.40
C PRO A 8 21.52 11.40 -3.55
N GLU A 9 21.75 12.68 -3.83
CA GLU A 9 22.66 13.52 -3.06
C GLU A 9 22.06 13.97 -1.72
N VAL A 10 20.74 14.08 -1.66
CA VAL A 10 19.98 14.50 -0.47
C VAL A 10 18.98 13.42 -0.12
N LEU A 11 19.03 12.99 1.14
CA LEU A 11 18.15 11.97 1.72
C LEU A 11 17.27 12.57 2.80
N ASP A 12 16.07 12.02 2.95
CA ASP A 12 15.20 12.30 4.09
C ASP A 12 15.39 11.24 5.17
N THR A 13 15.48 11.63 6.44
CA THR A 13 15.60 10.65 7.53
C THR A 13 14.21 10.34 8.06
N PRO A 14 13.70 9.11 7.88
CA PRO A 14 12.34 8.80 8.29
C PRO A 14 12.19 8.84 9.80
N ARG A 15 11.06 9.39 10.26
CA ARG A 15 10.68 9.33 11.68
C ARG A 15 10.50 7.86 12.09
N MET A 16 11.23 7.46 13.12
CA MET A 16 11.02 6.15 13.76
C MET A 16 9.89 6.26 14.78
N PRO A 17 9.03 5.23 14.90
CA PRO A 17 7.90 5.28 15.79
C PRO A 17 8.31 5.03 17.24
N ARG A 18 7.42 5.36 18.17
CA ARG A 18 7.41 4.76 19.51
C ARG A 18 6.65 3.44 19.51
N ALA A 19 6.86 2.63 20.54
CA ALA A 19 5.98 1.50 20.80
C ALA A 19 4.55 1.99 21.11
N PRO A 20 3.50 1.35 20.54
CA PRO A 20 2.11 1.63 20.90
C PRO A 20 1.83 1.14 22.32
N ARG A 21 0.84 1.75 22.97
CA ARG A 21 0.37 1.43 24.34
C ARG A 21 -0.69 0.32 24.34
N VAL A 22 -0.96 -0.26 23.19
CA VAL A 22 -1.94 -1.34 22.98
C VAL A 22 -1.22 -2.59 22.49
N GLU A 23 -1.71 -3.76 22.89
CA GLU A 23 -1.20 -5.02 22.39
C GLU A 23 -1.93 -5.40 21.09
N LEU A 24 -1.15 -5.63 20.03
CA LEU A 24 -1.69 -6.05 18.75
C LEU A 24 -1.92 -7.57 18.72
N PRO A 25 -2.96 -8.05 18.02
CA PRO A 25 -3.11 -9.47 17.76
C PRO A 25 -1.85 -10.07 17.16
N GLN A 26 -1.50 -11.30 17.56
CA GLN A 26 -0.38 -12.02 16.95
C GLN A 26 -0.55 -12.08 15.43
N ASN A 27 0.55 -11.92 14.69
CA ASN A 27 0.55 -11.86 13.22
C ASN A 27 -0.09 -10.58 12.64
N SER A 28 -0.23 -9.51 13.41
CA SER A 28 -0.65 -8.22 12.85
C SER A 28 0.27 -7.77 11.71
N CYS A 29 -0.36 -7.23 10.66
CA CYS A 29 0.29 -6.92 9.40
C CYS A 29 0.15 -5.45 9.04
N ASP A 30 1.28 -4.81 8.70
CA ASP A 30 1.28 -3.54 8.00
C ASP A 30 1.18 -3.80 6.48
N THR A 31 0.06 -3.44 5.86
CA THR A 31 -0.18 -3.75 4.43
C THR A 31 0.27 -2.65 3.46
N HIS A 32 0.87 -1.57 3.96
CA HIS A 32 1.40 -0.52 3.09
C HIS A 32 2.63 0.12 3.72
N CYS A 33 3.81 -0.26 3.24
CA CYS A 33 5.09 0.33 3.61
C CYS A 33 6.01 0.38 2.40
N HIS A 34 7.12 1.11 2.53
CA HIS A 34 8.15 1.15 1.50
C HIS A 34 9.54 0.91 2.09
N VAL A 35 10.43 0.39 1.25
CA VAL A 35 11.87 0.40 1.50
C VAL A 35 12.56 1.26 0.46
N PHE A 36 13.61 1.93 0.89
CA PHE A 36 14.45 2.78 0.07
C PHE A 36 15.92 2.58 0.47
N GLY A 37 16.75 2.29 -0.51
CA GLY A 37 18.16 2.02 -0.33
C GLY A 37 18.45 0.65 0.32
N PRO A 38 19.73 0.38 0.68
CA PRO A 38 20.87 1.29 0.56
C PRO A 38 21.16 1.66 -0.90
N TYR A 39 21.39 2.95 -1.19
CA TYR A 39 21.38 3.47 -2.55
C TYR A 39 22.59 3.08 -3.39
N GLU A 40 23.70 2.73 -2.73
CA GLU A 40 24.90 2.19 -3.37
C GLU A 40 24.63 0.82 -4.00
N GLN A 41 23.73 0.03 -3.39
CA GLN A 41 23.32 -1.28 -3.88
C GLN A 41 22.09 -1.20 -4.77
N TYR A 42 21.13 -0.33 -4.39
CA TYR A 42 19.86 -0.14 -5.08
C TYR A 42 19.69 1.33 -5.48
N PRO A 43 20.38 1.77 -6.55
CA PRO A 43 20.26 3.14 -7.04
C PRO A 43 18.85 3.37 -7.61
N LEU A 44 18.40 4.63 -7.57
CA LEU A 44 17.12 5.00 -8.15
C LEU A 44 17.20 4.98 -9.67
N GLN A 45 16.14 4.49 -10.32
CA GLN A 45 16.09 4.34 -11.78
C GLN A 45 15.40 5.53 -12.46
N GLN A 46 14.62 6.30 -11.70
CA GLN A 46 13.83 7.42 -12.18
C GLN A 46 13.99 8.63 -11.26
N PRO A 47 13.99 9.87 -11.79
CA PRO A 47 14.08 11.07 -10.97
C PRO A 47 13.00 11.11 -9.88
N SER A 48 13.43 11.27 -8.64
CA SER A 48 12.51 11.51 -7.53
C SER A 48 12.07 12.97 -7.49
N SER A 49 10.79 13.17 -7.16
CA SER A 49 10.18 14.51 -6.96
C SER A 49 10.24 14.98 -5.50
N TYR A 50 10.91 14.22 -4.65
CA TYR A 50 11.10 14.44 -3.22
C TYR A 50 12.45 13.88 -2.79
N ALA A 51 12.99 14.36 -1.67
CA ALA A 51 14.17 13.74 -1.05
C ALA A 51 13.84 12.29 -0.70
N PRO A 52 14.49 11.30 -1.33
CA PRO A 52 14.21 9.89 -1.07
C PRO A 52 14.53 9.52 0.39
N PRO A 53 13.65 8.79 1.10
CA PRO A 53 13.92 8.39 2.48
C PRO A 53 15.13 7.46 2.60
N ASP A 54 16.00 7.65 3.58
CA ASP A 54 16.97 6.63 4.00
C ASP A 54 16.19 5.55 4.79
N ALA A 55 15.63 4.56 4.09
CA ALA A 55 14.72 3.57 4.69
C ALA A 55 15.02 2.14 4.20
N PRO A 56 16.25 1.63 4.39
CA PRO A 56 16.61 0.30 3.93
C PRO A 56 15.89 -0.77 4.77
N ALA A 57 15.90 -2.01 4.29
CA ALA A 57 15.21 -3.13 4.95
C ALA A 57 15.48 -3.24 6.47
N PRO A 58 16.72 -3.09 6.99
CA PRO A 58 16.95 -3.15 8.44
C PRO A 58 16.18 -2.08 9.23
N ARG A 59 16.09 -0.84 8.70
CA ARG A 59 15.36 0.25 9.36
C ARG A 59 13.85 0.02 9.31
N TYR A 60 13.35 -0.47 8.19
CA TYR A 60 11.95 -0.90 8.08
C TYR A 60 11.61 -2.01 9.09
N LEU A 61 12.46 -3.03 9.22
CA LEU A 61 12.23 -4.11 10.17
C LEU A 61 12.26 -3.62 11.62
N GLN A 62 13.16 -2.69 11.95
CA GLN A 62 13.16 -2.04 13.27
C GLN A 62 11.85 -1.28 13.53
N MET A 63 11.34 -0.55 12.53
CA MET A 63 10.04 0.13 12.62
C MET A 63 8.92 -0.87 12.90
N LEU A 64 8.85 -1.94 12.10
CA LEU A 64 7.83 -2.98 12.20
C LEU A 64 7.83 -3.67 13.58
N ASP A 65 9.03 -4.04 14.06
CA ASP A 65 9.22 -4.66 15.38
C ASP A 65 8.83 -3.71 16.52
N THR A 66 9.16 -2.41 16.39
CA THR A 66 8.85 -1.39 17.41
C THR A 66 7.35 -1.24 17.61
N VAL A 67 6.56 -1.36 16.54
CA VAL A 67 5.09 -1.25 16.62
C VAL A 67 4.39 -2.57 16.92
N GLY A 68 5.15 -3.66 17.13
CA GLY A 68 4.60 -4.97 17.49
C GLY A 68 3.95 -5.72 16.33
N MET A 69 4.17 -5.30 15.08
CA MET A 69 3.71 -6.03 13.90
C MET A 69 4.76 -7.06 13.48
N THR A 70 4.31 -8.25 13.08
CA THR A 70 5.23 -9.32 12.64
C THR A 70 5.14 -9.60 11.16
N ARG A 71 4.14 -9.05 10.47
CA ARG A 71 3.96 -9.17 9.02
C ARG A 71 3.94 -7.81 8.33
N GLY A 72 4.33 -7.81 7.06
CA GLY A 72 4.49 -6.58 6.30
C GLY A 72 4.28 -6.77 4.80
N VAL A 73 3.71 -5.77 4.14
CA VAL A 73 3.60 -5.70 2.69
C VAL A 73 4.31 -4.45 2.19
N LEU A 74 5.45 -4.70 1.55
CA LEU A 74 6.28 -3.66 0.96
C LEU A 74 5.77 -3.31 -0.44
N VAL A 75 5.57 -2.04 -0.71
CA VAL A 75 5.02 -1.51 -1.95
C VAL A 75 6.13 -0.78 -2.69
N GLN A 76 6.33 -1.08 -3.96
CA GLN A 76 7.41 -0.52 -4.75
C GLN A 76 7.27 1.01 -4.91
N PRO A 77 8.29 1.79 -4.53
CA PRO A 77 8.32 3.22 -4.81
C PRO A 77 8.53 3.52 -6.28
N ALA A 78 7.82 4.53 -6.81
CA ALA A 78 7.94 4.95 -8.20
C ALA A 78 9.37 5.26 -8.68
N PRO A 79 10.28 5.86 -7.86
CA PRO A 79 11.65 6.12 -8.31
C PRO A 79 12.48 4.88 -8.67
N TYR A 80 12.09 3.69 -8.21
CA TYR A 80 12.72 2.43 -8.62
C TYR A 80 12.25 1.92 -9.99
N GLY A 81 11.19 2.52 -10.57
CA GLY A 81 10.62 2.07 -11.84
C GLY A 81 10.16 0.64 -11.74
N THR A 82 10.62 -0.23 -12.65
CA THR A 82 10.36 -1.68 -12.66
C THR A 82 11.46 -2.50 -11.97
N ASP A 83 12.51 -1.87 -11.47
CA ASP A 83 13.56 -2.55 -10.70
C ASP A 83 13.05 -2.87 -9.29
N SER A 84 12.69 -4.14 -9.09
CA SER A 84 12.17 -4.64 -7.81
C SER A 84 13.26 -5.26 -6.91
N SER A 85 14.54 -5.09 -7.22
CA SER A 85 15.65 -5.72 -6.48
C SER A 85 15.65 -5.39 -4.99
N ALA A 86 15.57 -4.10 -4.62
CA ALA A 86 15.50 -3.68 -3.22
C ALA A 86 14.30 -4.30 -2.48
N LEU A 87 13.15 -4.35 -3.17
CA LEU A 87 11.91 -4.92 -2.64
C LEU A 87 12.04 -6.42 -2.40
N VAL A 88 12.54 -7.16 -3.41
CA VAL A 88 12.72 -8.62 -3.35
C VAL A 88 13.73 -9.01 -2.28
N ASP A 89 14.85 -8.30 -2.19
CA ASP A 89 15.88 -8.58 -1.19
C ASP A 89 15.37 -8.27 0.23
N ALA A 90 14.61 -7.18 0.41
CA ALA A 90 13.97 -6.88 1.69
C ALA A 90 13.00 -7.99 2.12
N ILE A 91 12.19 -8.52 1.19
CA ILE A 91 11.28 -9.65 1.45
C ILE A 91 12.07 -10.90 1.86
N ALA A 92 13.20 -11.17 1.21
CA ALA A 92 14.02 -12.34 1.48
C ALA A 92 14.54 -12.40 2.93
N VAL A 93 14.75 -11.23 3.58
CA VAL A 93 15.18 -11.14 4.99
C VAL A 93 14.18 -11.80 5.96
N ARG A 94 12.87 -11.71 5.67
CA ARG A 94 11.80 -12.34 6.47
C ARG A 94 10.75 -12.98 5.57
N LYS A 95 11.16 -13.95 4.74
CA LYS A 95 10.34 -14.58 3.69
C LYS A 95 8.97 -15.10 4.13
N HIS A 96 8.82 -15.56 5.37
CA HIS A 96 7.52 -16.02 5.89
C HIS A 96 6.57 -14.89 6.32
N ALA A 97 7.12 -13.70 6.60
CA ALA A 97 6.43 -12.57 7.20
C ALA A 97 6.29 -11.35 6.27
N LEU A 98 7.07 -11.28 5.19
CA LEU A 98 7.02 -10.18 4.23
C LEU A 98 6.47 -10.61 2.86
N ARG A 99 5.69 -9.72 2.26
CA ARG A 99 5.19 -9.81 0.89
C ARG A 99 5.44 -8.48 0.19
N GLY A 100 5.29 -8.49 -1.14
CA GLY A 100 5.51 -7.29 -1.95
C GLY A 100 4.41 -6.99 -2.93
N VAL A 101 4.36 -5.73 -3.34
CA VAL A 101 3.62 -5.25 -4.51
C VAL A 101 4.61 -4.50 -5.39
N ALA A 102 4.87 -5.06 -6.57
CA ALA A 102 5.89 -4.56 -7.50
C ALA A 102 5.29 -3.63 -8.56
N VAL A 103 6.14 -3.07 -9.41
CA VAL A 103 5.73 -2.46 -10.68
C VAL A 103 6.36 -3.29 -11.81
N ALA A 104 5.60 -3.54 -12.87
CA ALA A 104 6.06 -4.27 -14.05
C ALA A 104 5.75 -3.48 -15.32
N SER A 105 6.50 -3.73 -16.39
CA SER A 105 6.21 -3.14 -17.70
C SER A 105 4.91 -3.71 -18.28
N ALA A 106 4.28 -2.96 -19.20
CA ALA A 106 3.02 -3.36 -19.84
C ALA A 106 3.14 -4.66 -20.66
N ASP A 107 4.35 -5.02 -21.08
CA ASP A 107 4.68 -6.22 -21.86
C ASP A 107 5.22 -7.37 -20.99
N ALA A 108 5.16 -7.25 -19.66
CA ALA A 108 5.64 -8.29 -18.74
C ALA A 108 4.95 -9.64 -19.01
N SER A 109 5.78 -10.66 -19.23
CA SER A 109 5.31 -12.02 -19.53
C SER A 109 4.74 -12.74 -18.29
N VAL A 110 3.91 -13.77 -18.50
CA VAL A 110 3.42 -14.63 -17.42
C VAL A 110 4.57 -15.23 -16.61
N ASP A 111 5.64 -15.68 -17.27
CA ASP A 111 6.81 -16.26 -16.61
C ASP A 111 7.53 -15.25 -15.72
N GLU A 112 7.64 -14.00 -16.18
CA GLU A 112 8.20 -12.91 -15.38
C GLU A 112 7.36 -12.64 -14.12
N LEU A 113 6.04 -12.53 -14.28
CA LEU A 113 5.13 -12.32 -13.15
C LEU A 113 5.12 -13.51 -12.19
N GLN A 114 5.28 -14.74 -12.67
CA GLN A 114 5.43 -15.92 -11.83
C GLN A 114 6.77 -15.95 -11.08
N ARG A 115 7.86 -15.44 -11.68
CA ARG A 115 9.13 -15.26 -10.95
C ARG A 115 8.99 -14.25 -9.82
N LEU A 116 8.33 -13.11 -10.07
CA LEU A 116 8.01 -12.14 -9.03
C LEU A 116 7.14 -12.78 -7.93
N HIS A 117 6.13 -13.55 -8.30
CA HIS A 117 5.28 -14.25 -7.34
C HIS A 117 6.08 -15.20 -6.43
N LYS A 118 7.01 -15.98 -7.01
CA LYS A 118 7.93 -16.86 -6.26
C LYS A 118 8.88 -16.09 -5.33
N ALA A 119 9.24 -14.87 -5.69
CA ALA A 119 10.04 -13.96 -4.87
C ALA A 119 9.25 -13.30 -3.72
N GLY A 120 7.94 -13.54 -3.63
CA GLY A 120 7.07 -13.01 -2.55
C GLY A 120 6.21 -11.81 -2.96
N ILE A 121 6.26 -11.41 -4.24
CA ILE A 121 5.33 -10.42 -4.78
C ILE A 121 3.93 -11.05 -4.87
N ARG A 122 2.90 -10.26 -4.59
CA ARG A 122 1.50 -10.70 -4.62
C ARG A 122 0.61 -9.81 -5.45
N GLY A 123 1.09 -8.63 -5.85
CA GLY A 123 0.35 -7.74 -6.73
C GLY A 123 1.26 -6.82 -7.53
N LEU A 124 0.65 -6.14 -8.49
CA LEU A 124 1.28 -5.03 -9.23
C LEU A 124 0.60 -3.72 -8.86
N ARG A 125 1.41 -2.67 -8.71
CA ARG A 125 0.93 -1.32 -8.38
C ARG A 125 0.73 -0.49 -9.64
N PHE A 126 -0.43 0.15 -9.72
CA PHE A 126 -0.82 1.08 -10.76
C PHE A 126 -1.13 2.44 -10.13
N VAL A 127 -0.69 3.52 -10.76
CA VAL A 127 -0.74 4.87 -10.21
C VAL A 127 -1.22 5.86 -11.27
N GLU A 128 -2.27 6.61 -10.94
CA GLU A 128 -2.84 7.71 -11.75
C GLU A 128 -2.50 9.10 -11.20
N ALA A 129 -1.69 9.16 -10.14
CA ALA A 129 -1.19 10.44 -9.63
C ALA A 129 -0.23 11.08 -10.64
N ARG A 130 -0.46 12.38 -10.92
CA ARG A 130 0.24 13.13 -11.96
C ARG A 130 1.22 14.14 -11.38
N ASP A 131 2.29 14.38 -12.11
CA ASP A 131 3.21 15.50 -11.88
C ASP A 131 2.53 16.85 -12.24
N PRO A 132 3.15 18.00 -11.91
CA PRO A 132 2.59 19.31 -12.24
C PRO A 132 2.39 19.57 -13.74
N LYS A 133 2.97 18.76 -14.63
CA LYS A 133 2.81 18.84 -16.09
C LYS A 133 1.69 17.92 -16.61
N GLY A 134 1.03 17.17 -15.73
CA GLY A 134 -0.04 16.24 -16.08
C GLY A 134 0.43 14.85 -16.52
N ASN A 135 1.74 14.57 -16.46
CA ASN A 135 2.27 13.25 -16.77
C ASN A 135 2.17 12.35 -15.53
N LEU A 136 2.14 11.02 -15.73
CA LEU A 136 2.36 10.10 -14.62
C LEU A 136 3.72 10.36 -13.97
N PHE A 137 3.82 10.18 -12.66
CA PHE A 137 5.13 10.23 -12.01
C PHE A 137 6.09 9.23 -12.65
N ALA A 138 7.32 9.65 -12.91
CA ALA A 138 8.34 8.80 -13.52
C ALA A 138 8.48 7.47 -12.75
N GLY A 139 8.47 6.37 -13.49
CA GLY A 139 8.49 5.00 -12.95
C GLY A 139 7.14 4.43 -12.49
N SER A 140 6.05 5.19 -12.63
CA SER A 140 4.69 4.71 -12.41
C SER A 140 4.08 4.12 -13.68
N VAL A 141 3.08 3.25 -13.51
CA VAL A 141 2.28 2.63 -14.57
C VAL A 141 0.81 2.97 -14.34
N GLY A 142 0.11 3.47 -15.36
CA GLY A 142 -1.26 3.97 -15.26
C GLY A 142 -2.34 2.89 -15.27
N PHE A 143 -3.58 3.26 -15.01
CA PHE A 143 -4.70 2.31 -14.89
C PHE A 143 -5.07 1.68 -16.25
N GLU A 144 -4.78 2.35 -17.36
CA GLU A 144 -4.97 1.81 -18.71
C GLU A 144 -4.17 0.52 -18.97
N THR A 145 -3.06 0.34 -18.26
CA THR A 145 -2.20 -0.84 -18.40
C THR A 145 -2.77 -2.07 -17.68
N ILE A 146 -3.76 -1.88 -16.78
CA ILE A 146 -4.36 -2.99 -16.01
C ILE A 146 -5.00 -4.02 -16.96
N ASP A 147 -5.72 -3.59 -18.00
CA ASP A 147 -6.37 -4.50 -18.94
C ASP A 147 -5.38 -5.36 -19.72
N ILE A 148 -4.24 -4.75 -20.06
CA ILE A 148 -3.17 -5.41 -20.81
C ILE A 148 -2.55 -6.51 -19.95
N LEU A 149 -2.28 -6.21 -18.68
CA LEU A 149 -1.63 -7.14 -17.76
C LEU A 149 -2.58 -8.14 -17.09
N ALA A 150 -3.89 -7.85 -17.04
CA ALA A 150 -4.85 -8.66 -16.29
C ALA A 150 -4.83 -10.17 -16.64
N PRO A 151 -4.76 -10.59 -17.93
CA PRO A 151 -4.64 -12.01 -18.26
C PRO A 151 -3.40 -12.66 -17.65
N ALA A 152 -2.24 -11.98 -17.70
CA ALA A 152 -0.99 -12.51 -17.18
C ALA A 152 -0.95 -12.50 -15.65
N MET A 153 -1.46 -11.44 -15.02
CA MET A 153 -1.61 -11.34 -13.56
C MET A 153 -2.49 -12.45 -13.01
N ARG A 154 -3.60 -12.79 -13.69
CA ARG A 154 -4.50 -13.87 -13.26
C ARG A 154 -3.79 -15.22 -13.28
N GLN A 155 -3.03 -15.51 -14.33
CA GLN A 155 -2.25 -16.75 -14.43
C GLN A 155 -1.11 -16.82 -13.40
N ALA A 156 -0.54 -15.68 -13.04
CA ALA A 156 0.51 -15.59 -12.03
C ALA A 156 -0.02 -15.55 -10.59
N GLY A 157 -1.34 -15.41 -10.38
CA GLY A 157 -1.95 -15.28 -9.05
C GLY A 157 -1.68 -13.92 -8.38
N LEU A 158 -1.55 -12.84 -9.17
CA LEU A 158 -1.29 -11.49 -8.68
C LEU A 158 -2.57 -10.65 -8.61
N HIS A 159 -2.67 -9.75 -7.63
CA HIS A 159 -3.74 -8.75 -7.53
C HIS A 159 -3.32 -7.39 -8.09
N VAL A 160 -4.30 -6.53 -8.35
CA VAL A 160 -4.10 -5.13 -8.74
C VAL A 160 -4.09 -4.26 -7.47
N GLN A 161 -3.10 -3.41 -7.28
CA GLN A 161 -3.12 -2.34 -6.27
C GLN A 161 -3.12 -0.98 -6.95
N MET A 162 -4.06 -0.11 -6.58
CA MET A 162 -4.35 1.13 -7.30
C MET A 162 -4.23 2.35 -6.39
N TRP A 163 -3.59 3.39 -6.88
CA TRP A 163 -3.55 4.70 -6.24
C TRP A 163 -3.74 5.83 -7.26
N GLY A 164 -4.59 6.81 -6.95
CA GLY A 164 -4.80 7.96 -7.82
C GLY A 164 -5.60 9.06 -7.17
N PRO A 165 -5.82 10.18 -7.88
CA PRO A 165 -6.75 11.22 -7.47
C PRO A 165 -8.17 10.65 -7.31
N TYR A 166 -8.92 11.19 -6.36
CA TYR A 166 -10.25 10.67 -6.00
C TYR A 166 -11.22 10.59 -7.19
N ASP A 167 -11.23 11.63 -8.04
CA ASP A 167 -12.13 11.71 -9.19
C ASP A 167 -11.80 10.69 -10.29
N THR A 168 -10.57 10.19 -10.35
CA THR A 168 -10.17 9.18 -11.33
C THR A 168 -10.99 7.90 -11.17
N TYR A 169 -11.26 7.49 -9.93
CA TYR A 169 -11.93 6.20 -9.66
C TYR A 169 -13.32 6.08 -10.31
N LEU A 170 -14.05 7.18 -10.49
CA LEU A 170 -15.39 7.16 -11.09
C LEU A 170 -15.38 6.56 -12.50
N ASN A 171 -14.35 6.82 -13.29
CA ASN A 171 -14.26 6.38 -14.68
C ASN A 171 -13.68 4.97 -14.86
N HIS A 172 -13.15 4.36 -13.78
CA HIS A 172 -12.41 3.11 -13.87
C HIS A 172 -13.02 1.98 -13.04
N LEU A 173 -13.58 2.25 -11.85
CA LEU A 173 -13.86 1.20 -10.87
C LEU A 173 -14.87 0.14 -11.33
N GLU A 174 -15.97 0.52 -11.99
CA GLU A 174 -16.95 -0.49 -12.42
C GLU A 174 -16.36 -1.42 -13.48
N ARG A 175 -15.66 -0.86 -14.47
CA ARG A 175 -14.97 -1.64 -15.50
C ARG A 175 -13.89 -2.54 -14.93
N LEU A 176 -13.05 -2.02 -14.03
CA LEU A 176 -11.98 -2.80 -13.42
C LEU A 176 -12.51 -3.92 -12.51
N ALA A 177 -13.63 -3.69 -11.82
CA ALA A 177 -14.26 -4.68 -10.94
C ALA A 177 -14.77 -5.94 -11.67
N ASP A 178 -14.85 -5.89 -13.00
CA ASP A 178 -15.24 -7.01 -13.87
C ASP A 178 -14.03 -7.79 -14.42
N LEU A 179 -12.79 -7.40 -14.08
CA LEU A 179 -11.57 -8.07 -14.56
C LEU A 179 -11.23 -9.39 -13.83
N ASP A 180 -12.09 -9.92 -12.96
CA ASP A 180 -11.85 -11.16 -12.21
C ASP A 180 -10.44 -11.23 -11.58
N LEU A 181 -10.03 -10.12 -10.98
CA LEU A 181 -8.80 -9.97 -10.19
C LEU A 181 -9.15 -9.26 -8.88
N PRO A 182 -8.51 -9.60 -7.76
CA PRO A 182 -8.64 -8.78 -6.56
C PRO A 182 -8.12 -7.37 -6.84
N LEU A 183 -8.91 -6.35 -6.48
CA LEU A 183 -8.54 -4.94 -6.62
C LEU A 183 -8.34 -4.33 -5.25
N VAL A 184 -7.16 -3.78 -4.99
CA VAL A 184 -6.82 -3.09 -3.75
C VAL A 184 -6.73 -1.61 -4.03
N ILE A 185 -7.44 -0.79 -3.26
CA ILE A 185 -7.35 0.67 -3.34
C ILE A 185 -6.52 1.18 -2.16
N ASP A 186 -5.48 1.95 -2.49
CA ASP A 186 -4.63 2.59 -1.51
C ASP A 186 -5.34 3.78 -0.84
N HIS A 187 -5.01 4.02 0.43
CA HIS A 187 -5.26 5.27 1.15
C HIS A 187 -6.70 5.78 1.11
N MET A 188 -7.68 4.92 1.39
CA MET A 188 -9.10 5.30 1.41
C MET A 188 -9.55 5.97 0.09
N ALA A 189 -9.00 5.51 -1.04
CA ALA A 189 -9.25 6.07 -2.38
C ALA A 189 -8.84 7.54 -2.55
N SER A 190 -7.89 8.04 -1.74
CA SER A 190 -7.54 9.47 -1.72
C SER A 190 -8.76 10.38 -1.51
N LEU A 191 -9.76 9.92 -0.75
CA LEU A 191 -11.02 10.62 -0.55
C LEU A 191 -10.82 12.08 -0.12
N VAL A 192 -11.82 12.92 -0.41
CA VAL A 192 -11.82 14.33 -0.04
C VAL A 192 -12.84 14.52 1.09
N PRO A 193 -12.42 14.66 2.37
CA PRO A 193 -13.34 14.67 3.50
C PRO A 193 -14.46 15.71 3.39
N ALA A 194 -14.14 16.89 2.83
CA ALA A 194 -15.09 17.99 2.61
C ALA A 194 -16.27 17.64 1.68
N ARG A 195 -16.18 16.59 0.86
CA ARG A 195 -17.28 16.12 -0.01
C ARG A 195 -18.30 15.25 0.74
N GLY A 196 -17.96 14.76 1.94
CA GLY A 196 -18.83 13.96 2.80
C GLY A 196 -19.08 12.53 2.30
N VAL A 197 -19.66 11.70 3.17
CA VAL A 197 -19.98 10.28 2.90
C VAL A 197 -21.11 10.09 1.88
N GLU A 198 -21.86 11.15 1.58
CA GLU A 198 -22.93 11.09 0.59
C GLU A 198 -22.43 11.25 -0.85
N ASP A 199 -21.13 11.52 -1.02
CA ASP A 199 -20.47 11.70 -2.31
C ASP A 199 -20.66 10.48 -3.25
N PRO A 200 -20.99 10.70 -4.54
CA PRO A 200 -21.24 9.60 -5.48
C PRO A 200 -20.08 8.62 -5.64
N ILE A 201 -18.83 9.10 -5.58
CA ILE A 201 -17.65 8.24 -5.71
C ILE A 201 -17.48 7.39 -4.46
N PHE A 202 -17.72 7.94 -3.27
CA PHE A 202 -17.64 7.18 -2.02
C PHE A 202 -18.73 6.12 -1.94
N LYS A 203 -19.95 6.46 -2.36
CA LYS A 203 -21.05 5.50 -2.48
C LYS A 203 -20.73 4.37 -3.46
N LEU A 204 -20.07 4.68 -4.59
CA LEU A 204 -19.60 3.67 -5.54
C LEU A 204 -18.56 2.74 -4.91
N VAL A 205 -17.58 3.29 -4.20
CA VAL A 205 -16.58 2.52 -3.45
C VAL A 205 -17.26 1.58 -2.44
N CYS A 206 -18.18 2.09 -1.61
CA CYS A 206 -18.92 1.29 -0.64
C CYS A 206 -19.77 0.20 -1.31
N LYS A 207 -20.44 0.52 -2.42
CA LYS A 207 -21.24 -0.44 -3.21
C LYS A 207 -20.37 -1.61 -3.70
N LEU A 208 -19.19 -1.33 -4.25
CA LEU A 208 -18.28 -2.36 -4.77
C LEU A 208 -17.58 -3.14 -3.66
N LEU A 209 -17.22 -2.47 -2.56
CA LEU A 209 -16.67 -3.10 -1.35
C LEU A 209 -17.68 -4.08 -0.73
N LYS A 210 -18.95 -3.67 -0.60
CA LYS A 210 -20.07 -4.52 -0.12
C LYS A 210 -20.28 -5.76 -1.01
N ARG A 211 -20.06 -5.63 -2.32
CA ARG A 211 -20.11 -6.75 -3.28
C ARG A 211 -18.86 -7.64 -3.25
N GLY A 212 -17.87 -7.32 -2.41
CA GLY A 212 -16.61 -8.05 -2.32
C GLY A 212 -15.70 -7.87 -3.53
N LYS A 213 -15.92 -6.83 -4.35
CA LYS A 213 -15.16 -6.55 -5.57
C LYS A 213 -13.90 -5.72 -5.32
N LEU A 214 -13.81 -5.06 -4.18
CA LEU A 214 -12.69 -4.23 -3.78
C LEU A 214 -12.12 -4.70 -2.45
N TRP A 215 -10.86 -4.32 -2.23
CA TRP A 215 -10.20 -4.22 -0.94
C TRP A 215 -9.82 -2.76 -0.70
N MET A 216 -9.86 -2.30 0.55
CA MET A 216 -9.55 -0.91 0.88
C MET A 216 -8.50 -0.82 1.99
N LYS A 217 -7.47 0.00 1.78
CA LYS A 217 -6.47 0.32 2.81
C LYS A 217 -6.88 1.56 3.62
N LEU A 218 -6.93 1.41 4.93
CA LEU A 218 -7.34 2.42 5.90
C LEU A 218 -6.14 3.28 6.37
N SER A 219 -5.48 3.98 5.43
CA SER A 219 -4.36 4.89 5.74
C SER A 219 -4.85 6.34 5.89
N VAL A 220 -5.28 6.72 7.10
CA VAL A 220 -5.93 8.01 7.37
C VAL A 220 -5.04 9.24 7.13
N CYS A 221 -3.73 9.12 7.39
CA CYS A 221 -2.78 10.22 7.30
C CYS A 221 -2.53 10.74 5.87
N ARG A 222 -3.03 10.00 4.86
CA ARG A 222 -2.94 10.38 3.44
C ARG A 222 -4.16 11.14 2.93
N VAL A 223 -5.25 11.16 3.70
CA VAL A 223 -6.53 11.80 3.31
C VAL A 223 -6.99 12.90 4.25
N SER A 224 -6.34 13.06 5.41
CA SER A 224 -6.63 14.11 6.37
C SER A 224 -5.35 14.80 6.88
N ARG A 225 -5.48 16.09 7.21
CA ARG A 225 -4.45 16.90 7.85
C ARG A 225 -4.73 17.15 9.34
N ASN A 226 -5.85 16.67 9.87
CA ASN A 226 -6.29 16.93 11.25
C ASN A 226 -5.62 15.96 12.26
N SER A 227 -4.30 15.84 12.16
CA SER A 227 -3.48 15.05 13.09
C SER A 227 -3.57 15.60 14.53
N PRO A 228 -3.53 14.74 15.57
CA PRO A 228 -3.39 13.29 15.52
C PRO A 228 -4.72 12.52 15.44
N ASP A 229 -5.86 13.22 15.57
CA ASP A 229 -7.17 12.56 15.75
C ASP A 229 -7.83 12.15 14.42
N TYR A 230 -7.52 12.85 13.33
CA TYR A 230 -8.08 12.65 11.99
C TYR A 230 -9.62 12.58 11.97
N ALA A 231 -10.28 13.33 12.87
CA ALA A 231 -11.72 13.20 13.13
C ALA A 231 -12.62 13.41 11.90
N ASP A 232 -12.14 14.16 10.91
CA ASP A 232 -12.84 14.43 9.64
C ASP A 232 -12.97 13.18 8.74
N VAL A 233 -12.14 12.15 8.93
CA VAL A 233 -12.24 10.89 8.16
C VAL A 233 -12.93 9.76 8.92
N ARG A 234 -13.26 9.96 10.20
CA ARG A 234 -13.97 8.96 11.02
C ARG A 234 -15.29 8.50 10.37
N PRO A 235 -16.17 9.38 9.85
CA PRO A 235 -17.42 8.94 9.22
C PRO A 235 -17.19 8.02 8.00
N PHE A 236 -16.14 8.26 7.22
CA PHE A 236 -15.79 7.43 6.07
C PHE A 236 -15.23 6.08 6.51
N HIS A 237 -14.37 6.06 7.53
CA HIS A 237 -13.86 4.82 8.13
C HIS A 237 -15.01 3.92 8.61
N ASP A 238 -15.96 4.46 9.37
CA ASP A 238 -17.08 3.69 9.92
C ASP A 238 -18.03 3.19 8.82
N ALA A 239 -18.23 3.98 7.76
CA ALA A 239 -19.00 3.55 6.59
C ALA A 239 -18.30 2.41 5.83
N LEU A 240 -16.97 2.43 5.71
CA LEU A 240 -16.19 1.35 5.09
C LEU A 240 -16.26 0.06 5.92
N LEU A 241 -16.11 0.15 7.25
CA LEU A 241 -16.32 -0.96 8.19
C LEU A 241 -17.70 -1.59 8.00
N SER A 242 -18.74 -0.75 7.99
CA SER A 242 -20.13 -1.18 7.83
C SER A 242 -20.41 -1.79 6.45
N ALA A 243 -19.70 -1.33 5.41
CA ALA A 243 -19.89 -1.83 4.06
C ALA A 243 -19.35 -3.26 3.90
N ASN A 244 -18.12 -3.54 4.35
CA ASN A 244 -17.55 -4.90 4.36
C ASN A 244 -16.22 -4.99 5.14
N VAL A 245 -16.28 -5.33 6.43
CA VAL A 245 -15.08 -5.54 7.27
C VAL A 245 -14.12 -6.61 6.74
N ASP A 246 -14.61 -7.62 6.00
CA ASP A 246 -13.79 -8.72 5.45
C ASP A 246 -12.97 -8.30 4.21
N ARG A 247 -13.06 -7.02 3.83
CA ARG A 247 -12.35 -6.43 2.67
C ARG A 247 -11.51 -5.22 3.05
N LEU A 248 -11.23 -5.03 4.33
CA LEU A 248 -10.45 -3.90 4.83
C LEU A 248 -9.07 -4.33 5.26
N LEU A 249 -8.11 -3.45 5.02
CA LEU A 249 -6.71 -3.62 5.35
C LEU A 249 -6.24 -2.35 6.06
N TRP A 250 -5.24 -2.48 6.93
CA TRP A 250 -4.57 -1.32 7.52
C TRP A 250 -3.14 -1.22 6.99
N GLY A 251 -2.66 0.00 6.77
CA GLY A 251 -1.27 0.23 6.37
C GLY A 251 -0.78 1.60 6.84
N SER A 252 0.42 1.64 7.39
CA SER A 252 0.99 2.85 7.99
C SER A 252 1.41 3.88 6.95
N ASP A 253 1.83 3.41 5.77
CA ASP A 253 2.49 4.17 4.72
C ASP A 253 3.89 4.72 5.09
N TRP A 254 4.51 4.16 6.14
CA TRP A 254 5.91 4.44 6.46
C TRP A 254 6.80 4.10 5.24
N PRO A 255 7.78 4.93 4.86
CA PRO A 255 8.41 6.04 5.57
C PRO A 255 7.88 7.45 5.22
N TYR A 256 6.62 7.59 4.80
CA TYR A 256 5.96 8.89 4.60
C TYR A 256 6.58 9.83 3.56
N VAL A 257 6.71 9.36 2.32
CA VAL A 257 7.13 10.23 1.21
C VAL A 257 6.25 11.49 1.12
N ARG A 258 6.87 12.66 0.98
CA ARG A 258 6.20 13.98 0.85
C ARG A 258 5.39 14.45 2.05
N MET A 259 5.59 13.89 3.25
CA MET A 259 4.93 14.42 4.46
C MET A 259 5.86 15.31 5.30
N GLY A 260 7.19 15.12 5.22
CA GLY A 260 8.16 15.92 5.98
C GLY A 260 7.82 15.94 7.47
N GLU A 261 7.81 17.13 8.07
CA GLU A 261 7.49 17.31 9.50
C GLU A 261 6.05 16.89 9.86
N SER A 262 5.14 16.78 8.88
CA SER A 262 3.78 16.26 9.11
C SER A 262 3.71 14.74 9.18
N ALA A 263 4.84 14.03 9.02
CA ALA A 263 4.90 12.57 9.16
C ALA A 263 4.45 12.14 10.57
N PRO A 264 3.40 11.33 10.69
CA PRO A 264 2.90 10.88 11.99
C PRO A 264 3.82 9.82 12.61
N ASP A 265 3.61 9.55 13.89
CA ASP A 265 4.18 8.39 14.54
C ASP A 265 3.35 7.13 14.20
N VAL A 266 3.99 6.06 13.72
CA VAL A 266 3.26 4.81 13.41
C VAL A 266 2.60 4.23 14.67
N GLY A 267 3.22 4.36 15.85
CA GLY A 267 2.65 3.89 17.11
C GLY A 267 1.36 4.64 17.49
N GLU A 268 1.28 5.93 17.17
CA GLU A 268 0.04 6.73 17.35
C GLU A 268 -1.04 6.32 16.34
N LEU A 269 -0.67 6.07 15.08
CA LEU A 269 -1.62 5.55 14.07
C LEU A 269 -2.16 4.17 14.46
N VAL A 270 -1.33 3.33 15.08
CA VAL A 270 -1.75 2.03 15.61
C VAL A 270 -2.76 2.20 16.74
N GLU A 271 -2.52 3.10 17.70
CA GLU A 271 -3.46 3.38 18.78
C GLU A 271 -4.79 3.93 18.27
N LEU A 272 -4.75 4.87 17.32
CA LEU A 272 -5.95 5.40 16.68
C LEU A 272 -6.74 4.29 15.97
N ALA A 273 -6.07 3.47 15.17
CA ALA A 273 -6.69 2.35 14.48
C ALA A 273 -7.26 1.32 15.46
N TYR A 274 -6.56 1.05 16.55
CA TYR A 274 -7.02 0.17 17.62
C TYR A 274 -8.35 0.67 18.20
N GLU A 275 -8.42 1.96 18.55
CA GLU A 275 -9.65 2.60 19.03
C GLU A 275 -10.75 2.52 17.96
N TRP A 276 -10.44 2.87 16.72
CA TRP A 276 -11.43 2.99 15.65
C TRP A 276 -12.04 1.69 15.19
N MET A 277 -11.28 0.59 15.21
CA MET A 277 -11.75 -0.75 14.87
C MET A 277 -12.65 -1.35 15.95
N GLY A 278 -12.73 -0.76 17.14
CA GLY A 278 -13.67 -1.18 18.18
C GLY A 278 -13.30 -2.50 18.86
N ASP A 279 -13.87 -3.61 18.41
CA ASP A 279 -13.72 -4.91 19.07
C ASP A 279 -12.53 -5.75 18.55
N GLU A 280 -12.18 -6.79 19.29
CA GLU A 280 -11.07 -7.70 18.97
C GLU A 280 -11.31 -8.45 17.64
N GLN A 281 -12.55 -8.79 17.32
CA GLN A 281 -12.89 -9.52 16.09
C GLN A 281 -12.58 -8.67 14.85
N THR A 282 -12.95 -7.39 14.87
CA THR A 282 -12.69 -6.43 13.79
C THR A 282 -11.20 -6.18 13.64
N ARG A 283 -10.47 -5.96 14.75
CA ARG A 283 -9.01 -5.83 14.74
C ARG A 283 -8.31 -7.07 14.16
N LYS A 284 -8.72 -8.27 14.59
CA LYS A 284 -8.19 -9.53 14.06
C LYS A 284 -8.47 -9.67 12.57
N LYS A 285 -9.67 -9.32 12.10
CA LYS A 285 -9.96 -9.33 10.66
C LYS A 285 -9.00 -8.43 9.89
N ILE A 286 -8.88 -7.15 10.28
CA ILE A 286 -8.17 -6.14 9.49
C ILE A 286 -6.65 -6.30 9.57
N TRP A 287 -6.10 -6.62 10.74
CA TRP A 287 -4.65 -6.79 10.91
C TRP A 287 -4.15 -8.20 10.64
N VAL A 288 -5.00 -9.23 10.77
CA VAL A 288 -4.57 -10.63 10.70
C VAL A 288 -5.18 -11.39 9.53
N ASP A 289 -6.49 -11.57 9.52
CA ASP A 289 -7.14 -12.53 8.62
C ASP A 289 -7.22 -12.03 7.17
N ASN A 290 -7.57 -10.76 7.00
CA ASN A 290 -7.69 -10.11 5.69
C ASN A 290 -6.32 -10.05 4.97
N PRO A 291 -5.23 -9.58 5.60
CA PRO A 291 -3.90 -9.65 4.98
C PRO A 291 -3.44 -11.08 4.71
N GLN A 292 -3.75 -12.03 5.60
CA GLN A 292 -3.41 -13.44 5.39
C GLN A 292 -4.07 -14.00 4.12
N MET A 293 -5.37 -13.75 3.96
CA MET A 293 -6.13 -14.19 2.80
C MET A 293 -5.62 -13.55 1.50
N LEU A 294 -5.43 -12.22 1.49
CA LEU A 294 -5.07 -11.51 0.27
C LEU A 294 -3.61 -11.73 -0.16
N TYR A 295 -2.67 -11.75 0.79
CA TYR A 295 -1.23 -11.80 0.49
C TYR A 295 -0.63 -13.22 0.64
N GLY A 296 -1.44 -14.22 0.99
CA GLY A 296 -1.02 -15.62 1.09
C GLY A 296 0.09 -15.81 2.12
N PHE A 297 -0.12 -15.28 3.32
CA PHE A 297 0.69 -15.64 4.48
C PHE A 297 0.30 -17.04 4.94
N GLU A 298 1.28 -17.82 5.41
CA GLU A 298 1.02 -19.16 5.93
C GLU A 298 0.13 -19.07 7.17
N SER A 299 -0.91 -19.90 7.25
CA SER A 299 -1.66 -20.02 8.50
C SER A 299 -0.74 -20.65 9.53
N THR A 300 -0.53 -20.01 10.68
CA THR A 300 0.03 -20.72 11.82
C THR A 300 -0.98 -21.81 12.20
N ARG A 301 -0.73 -23.06 11.80
CA ARG A 301 -1.37 -24.19 12.47
C ARG A 301 -0.84 -24.15 13.89
N GLY A 302 -1.71 -23.85 14.84
CA GLY A 302 -1.43 -24.06 16.26
C GLY A 302 -1.21 -25.54 16.55
#